data_AF-A0A552X3A2-F1
#
_entry.id   AF-A0A552X3A2-F1
#
_cell.length_a   1.000
_cell.length_b   1.000
_cell.length_c   1.000
_cell.angle_alpha   90.00
_cell.angle_beta   90.00
_cell.angle_gamma   90.00
#
_symmetry.space_group_name_H-M   'P 1'
#
loop_
_entity.id
_entity.type
_entity.pdbx_description
1 polymer ?
#
loop_
_entity_poly.entity_id
_entity_poly.type
_entity_poly.pdbx_seq_one_letter_code
_entity_poly.pdbx_strand_id
1 'polypeptide(L)'
;MNPLDQLHDIVAAGDVGWWPLAWGWWVLICLCVVGLCLIIRSCFRAYARARPRRLVLAELQRPHESLSAINSTVKRGLRMAQVPLEINQLHGKDWIDFLVNTGPNGNSNNFQTQLRAFSDRLYQSNNEESVRRYQALMQQWAAQTRWLYKGGADV
;
A
#
# COMPACT_ATOMS: atom_id res chain seq x y z
N MET A 1 34.05 10.56 -82.46
CA MET A 1 33.56 9.76 -81.31
C MET A 1 33.67 10.66 -80.10
N ASN A 2 32.54 11.08 -79.55
CA ASN A 2 32.49 12.14 -78.53
C ASN A 2 32.66 11.49 -77.14
N PRO A 3 33.61 11.92 -76.30
CA PRO A 3 33.89 11.31 -75.00
C PRO A 3 32.76 11.46 -73.96
N LEU A 4 31.67 12.13 -74.32
CA LEU A 4 30.51 12.39 -73.48
C LEU A 4 29.50 11.23 -73.45
N ASP A 5 29.56 10.31 -74.43
CA ASP A 5 28.67 9.12 -74.49
C ASP A 5 29.05 8.02 -73.48
N GLN A 6 30.14 8.19 -72.72
CA GLN A 6 30.60 7.23 -71.71
C GLN A 6 30.17 7.60 -70.28
N LEU A 7 29.37 8.65 -70.12
CA LEU A 7 28.91 9.05 -68.79
C LEU A 7 27.75 8.12 -68.37
N HIS A 8 28.11 7.06 -67.62
CA HIS A 8 27.14 6.21 -66.96
C HIS A 8 26.19 7.06 -66.12
N ASP A 9 24.89 6.85 -66.33
CA ASP A 9 23.81 7.47 -65.57
C ASP A 9 24.10 7.31 -64.07
N ILE A 10 24.08 8.42 -63.33
CA ILE A 10 24.41 8.42 -61.91
C ILE A 10 23.29 7.64 -61.23
N VAL A 11 23.55 6.37 -60.87
CA VAL A 11 22.64 5.58 -60.05
C VAL A 11 22.48 6.33 -58.74
N ALA A 12 21.35 7.04 -58.59
CA ALA A 12 20.98 7.65 -57.33
C ALA A 12 21.02 6.53 -56.30
N ALA A 13 21.85 6.69 -55.25
CA ALA A 13 21.89 5.74 -54.15
C ALA A 13 20.46 5.58 -53.68
N GLY A 14 19.88 4.40 -53.95
CA GLY A 14 18.48 4.11 -53.68
C GLY A 14 18.19 4.55 -52.25
N ASP A 15 17.04 5.22 -52.10
CA ASP A 15 16.54 5.76 -50.83
C ASP A 15 17.11 4.96 -49.68
N VAL A 16 17.87 5.63 -48.80
CA VAL A 16 18.37 5.03 -47.56
C VAL A 16 17.13 4.53 -46.85
N GLY A 17 16.78 3.27 -47.11
CA GLY A 17 15.68 2.59 -46.50
C GLY A 17 15.97 2.74 -45.03
N TRP A 18 15.07 3.41 -44.32
CA TRP A 18 15.21 3.79 -42.92
C TRP A 18 15.26 2.58 -41.95
N TRP A 19 15.76 1.43 -42.42
CA TRP A 19 15.88 0.14 -41.75
C TRP A 19 17.25 -0.51 -42.02
N PRO A 20 17.75 -1.34 -41.10
CA PRO A 20 17.06 -1.85 -39.94
C PRO A 20 17.31 -0.92 -38.77
N LEU A 21 16.27 -0.55 -38.03
CA LEU A 21 16.50 -0.17 -36.65
C LEU A 21 17.24 -1.37 -36.03
N ALA A 22 18.56 -1.25 -35.89
CA ALA A 22 19.43 -2.38 -35.56
C ALA A 22 18.85 -3.10 -34.35
N TRP A 23 18.88 -4.43 -34.32
CA TRP A 23 18.13 -5.23 -33.33
C TRP A 23 18.40 -4.82 -31.86
N GLY A 24 19.51 -4.12 -31.59
CA GLY A 24 19.81 -3.48 -30.31
C GLY A 24 18.82 -2.41 -29.84
N TRP A 25 18.10 -1.71 -30.72
CA TRP A 25 17.07 -0.76 -30.28
C TRP A 25 15.86 -1.46 -29.67
N TRP A 26 15.52 -2.66 -30.13
CA TRP A 26 14.50 -3.48 -29.49
C TRP A 26 14.90 -3.88 -28.08
N VAL A 27 16.19 -4.15 -27.85
CA VAL A 27 16.72 -4.41 -26.49
C VAL A 27 16.57 -3.17 -25.61
N LEU A 28 16.89 -1.98 -26.13
CA LEU A 28 16.71 -0.72 -25.39
C LEU A 28 15.23 -0.44 -25.07
N ILE A 29 14.33 -0.62 -26.04
CA ILE A 29 12.88 -0.48 -25.85
C ILE A 29 12.39 -1.49 -24.81
N CYS A 30 12.80 -2.76 -24.90
CA CYS A 30 12.41 -3.79 -23.95
C CYS A 30 12.90 -3.43 -22.53
N LEU A 31 14.15 -2.98 -22.40
CA LEU A 31 14.70 -2.52 -21.12
C LEU A 31 13.92 -1.33 -20.56
N CYS A 32 13.59 -0.34 -21.40
CA CYS A 32 12.78 0.81 -21.00
C CYS A 32 11.38 0.40 -20.55
N VAL A 33 10.73 -0.53 -21.27
CA VAL A 33 9.39 -1.04 -20.91
C VAL A 33 9.45 -1.80 -19.59
N VAL A 34 10.44 -2.68 -19.40
CA VAL A 34 10.62 -3.41 -18.14
C VAL A 34 10.90 -2.44 -16.99
N GLY A 35 11.79 -1.47 -17.18
CA GLY A 35 12.09 -0.43 -16.19
C GLY A 35 10.83 0.37 -15.84
N LEU A 36 10.06 0.77 -16.85
CA LEU A 36 8.80 1.48 -16.66
C LEU A 36 7.78 0.63 -15.90
N CYS A 37 7.62 -0.65 -16.24
CA CYS A 37 6.77 -1.57 -15.50
C CYS A 37 7.20 -1.71 -14.03
N LEU A 38 8.50 -1.80 -13.75
CA LEU A 38 9.02 -1.87 -12.39
C LEU A 38 8.77 -0.58 -11.59
N ILE A 39 8.97 0.58 -12.22
CA ILE A 39 8.70 1.89 -11.61
C ILE A 39 7.21 2.04 -11.33
N ILE A 40 6.36 1.74 -12.32
CA ILE A 40 4.90 1.77 -12.18
C ILE A 40 4.49 0.85 -11.04
N ARG A 41 4.94 -0.42 -11.02
CA ARG A 41 4.63 -1.37 -9.95
C ARG A 41 5.09 -0.89 -8.58
N SER A 42 6.27 -0.29 -8.49
CA SER A 42 6.81 0.26 -7.24
C SER A 42 6.00 1.46 -6.76
N CYS A 43 5.62 2.34 -7.67
CA CYS A 43 4.83 3.53 -7.40
C CYS A 43 3.41 3.15 -6.98
N PHE A 44 2.75 2.23 -7.69
CA PHE A 44 1.45 1.67 -7.30
C PHE A 44 1.52 0.99 -5.93
N ARG A 45 2.57 0.21 -5.64
CA ARG A 45 2.76 -0.37 -4.29
C ARG A 45 2.98 0.71 -3.23
N ALA A 46 3.70 1.80 -3.52
CA ALA A 46 3.91 2.90 -2.58
C ALA A 46 2.62 3.70 -2.34
N TYR A 47 1.82 3.87 -3.39
CA TYR A 47 0.56 4.59 -3.33
C TYR A 47 -0.54 3.79 -2.61
N ALA A 48 -0.64 2.48 -2.90
CA ALA A 48 -1.53 1.55 -2.21
C ALA A 48 -1.20 1.46 -0.71
N ARG A 49 0.07 1.64 -0.31
CA ARG A 49 0.50 1.71 1.09
C ARG A 49 -0.04 2.93 1.85
N ALA A 50 -0.25 4.05 1.17
CA ALA A 50 -0.59 5.32 1.81
C ALA A 50 -2.10 5.58 1.91
N ARG A 51 -2.91 5.03 0.99
CA ARG A 51 -4.36 5.27 0.95
C ARG A 51 -5.14 4.75 2.17
N PRO A 52 -5.05 3.47 2.57
CA PRO A 52 -5.90 2.93 3.63
C PRO A 52 -5.62 3.59 4.98
N ARG A 53 -4.34 3.85 5.29
CA ARG A 53 -3.92 4.59 6.48
C ARG A 53 -4.57 5.95 6.59
N ARG A 54 -4.51 6.75 5.51
CA ARG A 54 -5.04 8.12 5.50
C ARG A 54 -6.55 8.14 5.68
N LEU A 55 -7.26 7.22 5.04
CA LEU A 55 -8.72 7.10 5.18
C LEU A 55 -9.13 6.75 6.60
N VAL A 56 -8.45 5.77 7.22
CA VAL A 56 -8.77 5.36 8.59
C VAL A 56 -8.44 6.45 9.59
N LEU A 57 -7.29 7.11 9.46
CA LEU A 57 -6.94 8.22 10.34
C LEU A 57 -7.93 9.38 10.21
N ALA A 58 -8.35 9.71 8.99
CA ALA A 58 -9.36 10.75 8.77
C ALA A 58 -10.71 10.36 9.39
N GLU A 59 -11.14 9.10 9.27
CA GLU A 59 -12.39 8.65 9.88
C GLU A 59 -12.28 8.60 11.41
N LEU A 60 -11.14 8.17 11.95
CA LEU A 60 -10.84 8.18 13.39
C LEU A 60 -10.72 9.59 13.98
N GLN A 61 -10.62 10.66 13.19
CA GLN A 61 -10.69 12.04 13.70
C GLN A 61 -12.13 12.50 13.97
N ARG A 62 -13.12 11.82 13.40
CA ARG A 62 -14.53 12.12 13.64
C ARG A 62 -14.96 11.61 15.01
N PRO A 63 -15.93 12.25 15.68
CA PRO A 63 -16.49 11.73 16.91
C PRO A 63 -17.18 10.39 16.65
N HIS A 64 -16.91 9.40 17.52
CA HIS A 64 -17.61 8.13 17.53
C HIS A 64 -18.49 8.01 18.76
N GLU A 65 -19.63 7.34 18.63
CA GLU A 65 -20.58 7.13 19.71
C GLU A 65 -20.24 5.92 20.59
N SER A 66 -19.41 4.99 20.08
CA SER A 66 -19.11 3.74 20.77
C SER A 66 -17.76 3.14 20.40
N LEU A 67 -17.24 2.29 21.27
CA LEU A 67 -16.01 1.54 21.02
C LEU A 67 -16.17 0.55 19.86
N SER A 68 -17.39 0.00 19.66
CA SER A 68 -17.69 -0.87 18.53
C SER A 68 -17.65 -0.13 17.19
N ALA A 69 -18.12 1.13 17.13
CA ALA A 69 -18.01 1.97 15.94
C ALA A 69 -16.53 2.24 15.57
N ILE A 70 -15.70 2.50 16.57
CA ILE A 70 -14.25 2.66 16.39
C ILE A 70 -13.63 1.35 15.84
N ASN A 71 -13.94 0.20 16.45
CA ASN A 71 -13.47 -1.11 15.97
C ASN A 71 -13.89 -1.38 14.53
N SER A 72 -15.13 -1.06 14.17
CA SER A 72 -15.65 -1.24 12.81
C SER A 72 -14.87 -0.41 11.77
N THR A 73 -14.44 0.79 12.16
CA THR A 73 -13.65 1.72 11.33
C THR A 73 -12.26 1.15 11.08
N VAL A 74 -11.58 0.69 12.14
CA VAL A 74 -10.25 0.07 12.04
C VAL A 74 -10.29 -1.21 11.21
N LYS A 75 -11.26 -2.10 11.47
CA LYS A 75 -11.44 -3.34 10.69
C LYS A 75 -11.69 -3.05 9.20
N ARG A 76 -12.52 -2.06 8.87
CA ARG A 76 -12.75 -1.62 7.49
C ARG A 76 -11.45 -1.17 6.83
N GLY A 77 -10.64 -0.40 7.55
CA GLY A 77 -9.30 -0.02 7.16
C GLY A 77 -8.37 -1.17 6.83
N LEU A 78 -8.35 -2.18 7.71
CA LEU A 78 -7.50 -3.35 7.55
C LEU A 78 -7.91 -4.21 6.35
N ARG A 79 -9.21 -4.29 6.05
CA ARG A 79 -9.71 -4.91 4.81
C ARG A 79 -9.21 -4.17 3.56
N MET A 80 -9.26 -2.83 3.58
CA MET A 80 -8.73 -2.02 2.47
C MET A 80 -7.20 -2.17 2.31
N ALA A 81 -6.50 -2.47 3.40
CA ALA A 81 -5.07 -2.79 3.42
C ALA A 81 -4.75 -4.26 3.05
N GLN A 82 -5.75 -5.03 2.60
CA GLN A 82 -5.61 -6.45 2.20
C GLN A 82 -5.04 -7.36 3.31
N VAL A 83 -5.31 -7.04 4.58
CA VAL A 83 -4.98 -7.95 5.69
C VAL A 83 -5.98 -9.13 5.68
N PRO A 84 -5.52 -10.39 5.84
CA PRO A 84 -6.36 -11.58 5.68
C PRO A 84 -7.68 -11.57 6.46
N LEU A 85 -8.68 -12.26 5.91
CA LEU A 85 -10.11 -12.24 6.27
C LEU A 85 -10.47 -12.64 7.71
N GLU A 86 -9.54 -13.21 8.48
CA GLU A 86 -9.78 -13.69 9.85
C GLU A 86 -10.13 -12.55 10.83
N ILE A 87 -9.81 -11.30 10.49
CA ILE A 87 -10.11 -10.12 11.31
C ILE A 87 -11.60 -9.94 11.61
N ASN A 88 -12.48 -10.40 10.72
CA ASN A 88 -13.92 -10.27 10.94
C ASN A 88 -14.41 -11.15 12.10
N GLN A 89 -13.75 -12.27 12.38
CA GLN A 89 -14.09 -13.20 13.46
C GLN A 89 -13.48 -12.78 14.81
N LEU A 90 -12.48 -11.90 14.80
CA LEU A 90 -11.84 -11.43 16.03
C LEU A 90 -12.76 -10.50 16.81
N HIS A 91 -13.13 -10.87 18.03
CA HIS A 91 -13.94 -10.04 18.92
C HIS A 91 -13.34 -10.02 20.33
N GLY A 92 -13.73 -9.03 21.13
CA GLY A 92 -13.31 -8.94 22.53
C GLY A 92 -11.80 -9.05 22.71
N LYS A 93 -11.35 -10.08 23.42
CA LYS A 93 -9.95 -10.33 23.74
C LYS A 93 -9.08 -10.67 22.52
N ASP A 94 -9.58 -11.50 21.61
CA ASP A 94 -8.82 -11.93 20.41
C ASP A 94 -8.52 -10.74 19.49
N TRP A 95 -9.45 -9.78 19.43
CA TRP A 95 -9.24 -8.52 18.72
C TRP A 95 -8.15 -7.66 19.37
N ILE A 96 -8.14 -7.57 20.69
CA ILE A 96 -7.13 -6.81 21.43
C ILE A 96 -5.75 -7.44 21.28
N ASP A 97 -5.65 -8.78 21.37
CA ASP A 97 -4.39 -9.49 21.16
C ASP A 97 -3.86 -9.31 19.73
N PHE A 98 -4.74 -9.30 18.72
CA PHE A 98 -4.37 -8.94 17.36
C PHE A 98 -3.82 -7.50 17.25
N LEU A 99 -4.47 -6.52 17.87
CA LEU A 99 -4.01 -5.12 17.87
C LEU A 99 -2.66 -4.96 18.56
N VAL A 100 -2.43 -5.68 19.66
CA VAL A 100 -1.15 -5.73 20.37
C VAL A 100 -0.05 -6.32 19.49
N ASN A 101 -0.34 -7.44 18.83
CA ASN A 101 0.63 -8.14 17.97
C ASN A 101 0.94 -7.37 16.67
N THR A 102 -0.01 -6.57 16.18
CA THR A 102 0.14 -5.82 14.92
C THR A 102 0.58 -4.36 15.15
N GLY A 103 0.54 -3.88 16.38
CA GLY A 103 0.81 -2.50 16.77
C GLY A 103 2.30 -2.13 16.82
N PRO A 104 2.60 -0.87 17.19
CA PRO A 104 3.97 -0.35 17.22
C PRO A 104 4.84 -1.06 18.25
N ASN A 105 5.84 -1.80 17.75
CA ASN A 105 6.86 -2.57 18.48
C ASN A 105 6.26 -3.31 19.68
N GLY A 106 6.09 -4.63 19.55
CA GLY A 106 5.48 -5.58 20.52
C GLY A 106 5.97 -5.59 21.97
N ASN A 107 6.67 -4.54 22.45
CA ASN A 107 7.17 -4.31 23.81
C ASN A 107 6.80 -2.95 24.43
N SER A 108 5.97 -2.09 23.81
CA SER A 108 5.50 -0.89 24.50
C SER A 108 4.51 -1.28 25.62
N ASN A 109 5.03 -1.68 26.78
CA ASN A 109 4.27 -2.20 27.92
C ASN A 109 3.10 -1.29 28.30
N ASN A 110 3.28 0.02 28.19
CA ASN A 110 2.24 0.99 28.50
C ASN A 110 1.04 0.88 27.53
N PHE A 111 1.30 0.85 26.21
CA PHE A 111 0.24 0.71 25.19
C PHE A 111 -0.52 -0.61 25.34
N GLN A 112 0.19 -1.72 25.54
CA GLN A 112 -0.42 -3.03 25.74
C GLN A 112 -1.27 -3.08 27.01
N THR A 113 -0.77 -2.52 28.11
CA THR A 113 -1.50 -2.46 29.38
C THR A 113 -2.77 -1.63 29.23
N GLN A 114 -2.69 -0.47 28.55
CA GLN A 114 -3.86 0.36 28.29
C GLN A 114 -4.89 -0.35 27.41
N LEU A 115 -4.47 -0.96 26.30
CA LEU A 115 -5.35 -1.72 25.40
C LEU A 115 -6.04 -2.89 26.11
N ARG A 116 -5.29 -3.64 26.92
CA ARG A 116 -5.83 -4.76 27.71
C ARG A 116 -6.78 -4.27 28.80
N ALA A 117 -6.52 -3.15 29.44
CA ALA A 117 -7.47 -2.55 30.39
C ALA A 117 -8.82 -2.18 29.73
N PHE A 118 -8.85 -1.95 28.42
CA PHE A 118 -10.09 -1.75 27.67
C PHE A 118 -10.82 -3.06 27.34
N SER A 119 -10.18 -4.23 27.34
CA SER A 119 -10.89 -5.51 27.08
C SER A 119 -11.98 -5.77 28.10
N ASP A 120 -11.69 -5.47 29.37
CA ASP A 120 -12.61 -5.70 30.49
C ASP A 120 -13.73 -4.65 30.51
N ARG A 121 -13.47 -3.47 29.92
CA ARG A 121 -14.40 -2.34 29.85
C ARG A 121 -15.24 -2.28 28.58
N LEU A 122 -14.87 -3.02 27.53
CA LEU A 122 -15.65 -3.12 26.27
C LEU A 122 -17.09 -3.62 26.50
N TYR A 123 -17.33 -4.29 27.64
CA TYR A 123 -18.63 -4.83 28.05
C TYR A 123 -19.34 -4.00 29.12
N GLN A 124 -18.72 -2.93 29.64
CA GLN A 124 -19.34 -2.01 30.59
C GLN A 124 -19.79 -0.73 29.88
N SER A 125 -20.78 -0.02 30.45
CA SER A 125 -21.41 1.15 29.83
C SER A 125 -20.38 2.15 29.28
N ASN A 126 -20.44 2.39 27.97
CA ASN A 126 -19.51 3.26 27.25
C ASN A 126 -19.67 4.72 27.68
N ASN A 127 -18.87 5.18 28.63
CA ASN A 127 -18.78 6.60 28.96
C ASN A 127 -18.06 7.36 27.83
N GLU A 128 -18.47 8.59 27.54
CA GLU A 128 -17.87 9.43 26.49
C GLU A 128 -16.34 9.56 26.64
N GLU A 129 -15.85 9.64 27.88
CA GLU A 129 -14.42 9.70 28.16
C GLU A 129 -13.67 8.42 27.75
N SER A 130 -14.30 7.26 27.96
CA SER A 130 -13.72 5.97 27.56
C SER A 130 -13.66 5.83 26.05
N VAL A 131 -14.70 6.31 25.34
CA VAL A 131 -14.73 6.34 23.87
C VAL A 131 -13.61 7.23 23.34
N ARG A 132 -13.45 8.44 23.88
CA ARG A 132 -12.38 9.38 23.47
C ARG A 132 -10.98 8.81 23.73
N ARG A 133 -10.74 8.23 24.90
CA ARG A 133 -9.45 7.58 25.23
C ARG A 133 -9.15 6.41 24.30
N TYR A 134 -10.13 5.56 24.03
CA TYR A 134 -9.98 4.43 23.10
C TYR A 134 -9.73 4.91 21.66
N GLN A 135 -10.41 5.96 21.23
CA GLN A 135 -10.22 6.59 19.92
C GLN A 135 -8.78 7.11 19.77
N ALA A 136 -8.25 7.81 20.77
CA ALA A 136 -6.87 8.31 20.76
C ALA A 136 -5.84 7.15 20.65
N LEU A 137 -6.07 6.06 21.38
CA LEU A 137 -5.24 4.85 21.28
C LEU A 137 -5.30 4.23 19.88
N MET A 138 -6.49 4.15 19.28
CA MET A 138 -6.64 3.65 17.91
C MET A 138 -6.01 4.57 16.87
N GLN A 139 -6.02 5.89 17.08
CA GLN A 139 -5.30 6.85 16.23
C GLN A 139 -3.78 6.64 16.33
N GLN A 140 -3.24 6.49 17.54
CA GLN A 140 -1.82 6.21 17.74
C GLN A 140 -1.41 4.89 17.09
N TRP A 141 -2.22 3.85 17.30
CA TRP A 141 -2.03 2.55 16.66
C TRP A 141 -2.06 2.68 15.14
N ALA A 142 -3.08 3.33 14.58
CA ALA A 142 -3.23 3.56 13.14
C ALA A 142 -2.09 4.40 12.56
N ALA A 143 -1.53 5.33 13.32
CA ALA A 143 -0.43 6.16 12.87
C ALA A 143 0.89 5.37 12.79
N GLN A 144 1.13 4.45 13.73
CA GLN A 144 2.42 3.76 13.85
C GLN A 144 2.43 2.35 13.26
N THR A 145 1.25 1.74 13.06
CA THR A 145 1.11 0.42 12.48
C THR A 145 1.49 0.42 11.00
N ARG A 146 2.23 -0.60 10.59
CA ARG A 146 2.53 -0.85 9.18
C ARG A 146 1.29 -1.49 8.54
N TRP A 147 0.55 -0.70 7.76
CA TRP A 147 -0.69 -1.08 7.04
C TRP A 147 -0.50 -2.10 5.90
N LEU A 148 0.48 -3.00 6.01
CA LEU A 148 0.69 -4.10 5.08
C LEU A 148 0.96 -5.37 5.88
N TYR A 149 0.13 -6.39 5.66
CA TYR A 149 0.48 -7.76 6.01
C TYR A 149 1.82 -8.11 5.32
N LYS A 150 2.76 -8.62 6.10
CA LYS A 150 4.09 -9.07 5.65
C LYS A 150 4.08 -10.51 5.10
N GLY A 151 2.93 -11.14 4.91
CA GLY A 151 2.90 -12.50 4.34
C GLY A 151 2.97 -12.47 2.82
N GLY A 152 4.09 -12.97 2.30
CA GLY A 152 4.41 -13.01 0.88
C GLY A 152 5.85 -12.57 0.57
N ALA A 153 6.78 -12.73 1.50
CA ALA A 153 8.22 -12.66 1.23
C ALA A 153 8.94 -14.01 1.41
N ASP A 154 8.23 -15.06 1.81
CA ASP A 154 8.79 -16.41 2.01
C ASP A 154 7.82 -17.47 1.44
N VAL A 155 7.78 -17.61 0.12
CA VAL A 155 7.69 -18.90 -0.61
C VAL A 155 8.42 -18.71 -1.93
#